data_AF-A0A223KP73-F1
#
_entry.id   AF-A0A223KP73-F1
#
_cell.length_a   1.000
_cell.length_b   1.000
_cell.length_c   1.000
_cell.angle_alpha   90.00
_cell.angle_beta   90.00
_cell.angle_gamma   90.00
#
_symmetry.space_group_name_H-M   'P 1'
#
loop_
_entity.id
_entity.type
_entity.pdbx_description
1 polymer ?
#
loop_
_entity_poly.entity_id
_entity_poly.type
_entity_poly.pdbx_seq_one_letter_code
_entity_poly.pdbx_strand_id
1 'polypeptide(L)' 'MLNKIKQLPEKTSFIMGLSLILLSGILFFILSFAFTLSSWIVLLMESVMIGFGFILIINASMKRHARNDR' A
#
# COMPACT_ATOMS: atom_id res chain seq x y z
N MET A 1 -4.68 -5.73 14.87
CA MET A 1 -4.91 -5.09 13.55
C MET A 1 -4.80 -6.05 12.37
N LEU A 2 -3.85 -7.00 12.37
CA LEU A 2 -3.73 -8.05 11.35
C LEU A 2 -5.04 -8.83 11.07
N ASN A 3 -5.87 -9.11 12.08
CA ASN A 3 -7.19 -9.75 11.86
C ASN A 3 -8.15 -8.89 11.03
N LYS A 4 -8.10 -7.55 11.13
CA LYS A 4 -8.93 -6.66 10.32
C LYS A 4 -8.45 -6.65 8.86
N ILE A 5 -7.13 -6.67 8.64
CA ILE A 5 -6.54 -6.76 7.30
C ILE A 5 -6.90 -8.11 6.66
N LYS A 6 -6.86 -9.20 7.43
CA LYS A 6 -7.33 -10.53 7.00
C LYS A 6 -8.83 -10.63 6.73
N GLN A 7 -9.66 -9.69 7.15
CA GLN A 7 -11.09 -9.68 6.83
C GLN A 7 -11.37 -9.04 5.45
N LEU A 8 -10.44 -8.24 4.92
CA LEU A 8 -10.64 -7.56 3.63
C LEU A 8 -10.75 -8.55 2.46
N PRO A 9 -11.72 -8.40 1.54
CA PRO A 9 -11.81 -9.24 0.35
C PRO A 9 -10.50 -9.20 -0.46
N GLU A 10 -10.12 -10.33 -1.07
CA GLU A 10 -8.85 -10.47 -1.82
C GLU A 10 -8.66 -9.37 -2.85
N LYS A 11 -9.66 -9.17 -3.72
CA LYS A 11 -9.63 -8.15 -4.78
C LYS A 11 -9.52 -6.74 -4.20
N THR A 12 -10.23 -6.45 -3.12
CA THR A 12 -10.20 -5.14 -2.45
C THR A 12 -8.86 -4.87 -1.80
N SER A 13 -8.28 -5.86 -1.10
CA SER A 13 -6.94 -5.75 -0.49
C SER A 13 -5.86 -5.52 -1.53
N PHE A 14 -5.94 -6.22 -2.68
CA PHE A 14 -5.01 -6.02 -3.79
C PHE A 14 -5.15 -4.64 -4.44
N ILE A 15 -6.39 -4.23 -4.78
CA ILE A 15 -6.64 -2.92 -5.40
C ILE A 15 -6.25 -1.79 -4.44
N MET A 16 -6.54 -1.90 -3.14
CA MET A 16 -6.13 -0.91 -2.15
C MET A 16 -4.60 -0.83 -2.03
N GLY A 17 -3.91 -1.96 -1.96
CA GLY A 17 -2.44 -1.97 -1.89
C GLY A 17 -1.79 -1.40 -3.16
N LEU A 18 -2.29 -1.78 -4.33
CA LEU A 18 -1.80 -1.27 -5.62
C LEU A 18 -2.09 0.22 -5.81
N SER A 19 -3.31 0.64 -5.46
CA SER A 19 -3.71 2.05 -5.44
C SER A 19 -2.80 2.84 -4.51
N LEU A 20 -2.56 2.37 -3.29
CA LEU A 20 -1.71 3.07 -2.33
C LEU A 20 -0.29 3.30 -2.87
N ILE A 21 0.31 2.31 -3.53
CA ILE A 21 1.64 2.43 -4.12
C ILE A 21 1.63 3.43 -5.29
N LEU A 22 0.67 3.33 -6.21
CA LEU A 22 0.62 4.20 -7.39
C LEU A 22 0.22 5.64 -7.04
N LEU A 23 -0.80 5.83 -6.21
CA LEU A 23 -1.28 7.15 -5.81
C LEU A 23 -0.28 7.86 -4.90
N SER A 24 0.43 7.15 -4.02
CA SER A 24 1.38 7.79 -3.10
C SER A 24 2.50 8.49 -3.85
N GLY A 25 3.11 7.84 -4.85
CA GLY A 25 4.13 8.48 -5.68
C GLY A 25 3.62 9.72 -6.42
N ILE A 26 2.41 9.66 -6.96
CA ILE A 26 1.77 10.82 -7.64
C ILE A 26 1.50 11.95 -6.64
N LEU A 27 0.97 11.63 -5.46
CA LEU A 27 0.71 12.61 -4.40
C LEU A 27 1.99 13.29 -3.92
N PHE A 28 3.06 12.52 -3.68
CA PHE A 28 4.35 13.09 -3.27
C PHE A 28 4.97 13.97 -4.34
N PHE A 29 4.82 13.59 -5.61
CA PHE A 29 5.27 14.40 -6.73
C PHE A 29 4.54 15.75 -6.80
N ILE A 30 3.20 15.74 -6.69
CA ILE A 30 2.39 16.96 -6.68
C ILE A 30 2.72 17.82 -5.44
N LEU A 31 2.86 17.19 -4.27
CA LEU A 31 3.14 17.89 -3.02
C LEU A 31 4.54 18.53 -3.02
N SER A 32 5.51 17.91 -3.69
CA SER A 32 6.86 18.48 -3.86
C SER A 32 6.87 19.73 -4.75
N PHE A 33 5.89 19.87 -5.67
CA PHE A 33 5.72 21.09 -6.46
C PHE A 33 5.03 22.20 -5.65
N ALA A 34 4.11 21.84 -4.76
CA ALA A 34 3.36 22.79 -3.94
C ALA A 34 4.12 23.25 -2.68
N PHE A 35 5.01 22.41 -2.13
CA PHE A 35 5.72 22.67 -0.88
C PHE A 35 7.19 22.26 -0.98
N THR A 36 8.08 23.07 -0.41
CA THR A 36 9.50 22.73 -0.26
C THR A 36 9.70 21.75 0.89
N LEU A 37 9.35 20.49 0.66
CA LEU A 37 9.55 19.41 1.64
C LEU A 37 10.98 18.89 1.58
N SER A 38 11.58 18.64 2.75
CA SER A 38 12.88 17.99 2.84
C SER A 38 12.82 16.59 2.25
N SER A 39 13.77 16.26 1.37
CA SER A 39 13.85 14.95 0.70
C SER A 39 13.87 13.78 1.68
N TRP A 40 14.44 13.97 2.88
CA TRP A 40 14.45 12.95 3.93
C TRP A 40 13.05 12.63 4.49
N ILE A 41 12.19 13.64 4.62
CA ILE A 41 10.83 13.48 5.13
C ILE A 41 9.95 12.77 4.08
N VAL A 42 10.11 13.17 2.81
CA VAL A 42 9.43 12.52 1.67
C VAL A 42 9.78 11.04 1.62
N LEU A 43 11.07 10.72 1.70
CA LEU A 43 11.57 9.34 1.62
C LEU A 43 11.05 8.47 2.77
N LEU A 44 11.03 9.00 4.00
CA LEU A 44 10.48 8.28 5.15
C LEU A 44 8.97 8.01 4.99
N MET A 45 8.19 9.02 4.57
CA MET A 45 6.76 8.83 4.38
C MET A 45 6.45 7.87 3.24
N GLU A 46 7.14 7.98 2.12
CA GLU A 46 6.98 7.11 0.97
C GLU A 46 7.33 5.65 1.32
N SER A 47 8.41 5.44 2.07
CA SER A 47 8.80 4.12 2.58
C SER A 47 7.71 3.48 3.43
N VAL A 48 7.08 4.25 4.33
CA VAL A 48 5.98 3.77 5.16
C VAL A 48 4.75 3.43 4.31
N MET A 49 4.36 4.29 3.36
CA MET A 49 3.21 4.05 2.49
C MET A 49 3.40 2.81 1.61
N ILE A 50 4.58 2.65 1.00
CA ILE A 50 4.93 1.47 0.22
C ILE A 50 4.89 0.22 1.11
N GLY A 51 5.44 0.28 2.32
CA GLY A 51 5.39 -0.81 3.29
C GLY A 51 3.96 -1.29 3.58
N PHE A 52 3.04 -0.35 3.82
CA PHE A 52 1.61 -0.69 3.98
C PHE A 52 0.99 -1.27 2.72
N GLY A 53 1.32 -0.73 1.54
CA GLY A 53 0.86 -1.26 0.25
C GLY A 53 1.28 -2.72 0.04
N PHE A 54 2.53 -3.05 0.36
CA PHE A 54 3.04 -4.42 0.29
C PHE A 54 2.30 -5.36 1.25
N ILE A 55 2.04 -4.96 2.49
CA ILE A 55 1.29 -5.78 3.45
C ILE A 55 -0.10 -6.13 2.91
N LEU A 56 -0.78 -5.17 2.27
CA LEU A 56 -2.10 -5.39 1.66
C LEU A 56 -2.05 -6.34 0.45
N ILE A 57 -1.01 -6.24 -0.39
CA ILE A 57 -0.81 -7.12 -1.55
C ILE A 57 -0.45 -8.54 -1.10
N ILE A 58 0.45 -8.69 -0.12
CA ILE A 58 0.83 -9.99 0.44
C ILE A 58 -0.40 -10.67 1.07
N ASN A 59 -1.21 -9.93 1.83
CA ASN A 59 -2.45 -10.47 2.39
C ASN A 59 -3.43 -10.94 1.30
N ALA A 60 -3.55 -10.22 0.19
CA ALA A 60 -4.36 -10.66 -0.95
C ALA A 60 -3.76 -11.94 -1.59
N SER A 61 -2.46 -11.99 -1.79
CA SER A 61 -1.76 -13.17 -2.33
C SER A 61 -1.94 -14.41 -1.45
N MET A 62 -1.78 -14.26 -0.12
CA MET A 62 -2.01 -15.33 0.85
C MET A 62 -3.46 -15.85 0.80
N LYS A 63 -4.45 -14.96 0.67
CA LYS A 63 -5.86 -15.36 0.49
C LYS A 63 -6.09 -16.14 -0.80
N ARG A 64 -5.45 -15.71 -1.89
CA ARG A 64 -5.53 -16.41 -3.18
C ARG A 64 -4.97 -17.83 -3.07
N HIS A 65 -3.82 -17.99 -2.43
CA HIS A 65 -3.19 -19.30 -2.23
C HIS A 65 -4.04 -20.19 -1.33
N ALA A 66 -4.56 -19.66 -0.22
CA ALA A 66 -5.45 -20.40 0.67
C ALA A 66 -6.79 -20.83 0.02
N ARG A 67 -7.25 -20.12 -1.02
CA ARG A 67 -8.41 -20.52 -1.82
C ARG A 67 -8.08 -21.65 -2.80
N ASN A 68 -6.87 -21.65 -3.35
CA ASN A 68 -6.43 -22.63 -4.35
C ASN A 68 -5.99 -23.96 -3.74
N ASP A 69 -5.72 -24.00 -2.44
CA ASP A 69 -5.34 -25.18 -1.64
C ASP A 69 -6.55 -25.88 -0.99
N ARG A 70 -7.78 -25.50 -1.37
CA ARG A 70 -9.05 -26.14 -1.01
C ARG A 70 -9.76 -26.65 -2.25
#